data_AF-A0A661N5F4-F1
#
_entry.id   AF-A0A661N5F4-F1
#
_cell.length_a   1.000
_cell.length_b   1.000
_cell.length_c   1.000
_cell.angle_alpha   90.00
_cell.angle_beta   90.00
_cell.angle_gamma   90.00
#
_symmetry.space_group_name_H-M   'P 1'
#
loop_
_entity.id
_entity.type
_entity.pdbx_description
1 polymer ?
#
loop_
_entity_poly.entity_id
_entity_poly.type
_entity_poly.pdbx_seq_one_letter_code
_entity_poly.pdbx_strand_id
1 'polypeptide(L)'
;MGFGDDEKDLDETAAQMIAWLAPKLSVPLGDIRIENLEAPLGTGFSSDTLLFELVYMKDGAEHREGLVARLEPEEYIVFPTYDIALQCNVLQKLEGT
;
A
#
# COMPACT_ATOMS: atom_id res chain seq x y z
N MET A 1 -24.43 -4.45 19.70
CA MET A 1 -23.37 -5.33 19.23
C MET A 1 -22.45 -4.44 18.41
N GLY A 2 -21.39 -3.91 19.04
CA GLY A 2 -20.42 -3.08 18.34
C GLY A 2 -19.61 -3.99 17.43
N PHE A 3 -19.60 -3.71 16.13
CA PHE A 3 -18.66 -4.33 15.21
C PHE A 3 -17.28 -3.85 15.65
N GLY A 4 -16.41 -4.81 15.97
CA GLY A 4 -15.15 -4.59 16.68
C GLY A 4 -14.22 -3.67 15.91
N ASP A 5 -13.51 -2.87 16.69
CA ASP A 5 -12.40 -2.00 16.29
C ASP A 5 -11.19 -2.86 15.85
N ASP A 6 -11.29 -3.53 14.70
CA ASP A 6 -10.13 -4.03 13.95
C ASP A 6 -9.84 -3.05 12.79
N GLU A 7 -9.76 -1.76 13.13
CA GLU A 7 -9.27 -0.73 12.21
C GLU A 7 -7.76 -0.98 12.05
N LYS A 8 -7.36 -1.53 10.89
CA LYS A 8 -5.96 -1.77 10.51
C LYS A 8 -5.12 -0.57 10.95
N ASP A 9 -4.11 -0.81 11.79
CA ASP A 9 -3.26 0.28 12.29
C ASP A 9 -2.51 0.90 11.11
N LEU A 10 -3.02 2.03 10.63
CA LEU A 10 -2.51 2.73 9.46
C LEU A 10 -1.12 3.32 9.75
N ASP A 11 -0.84 3.68 11.00
CA ASP A 11 0.47 4.18 11.41
C ASP A 11 1.51 3.05 11.38
N GLU A 12 1.17 1.86 11.90
CA GLU A 12 2.02 0.69 11.81
C GLU A 12 2.25 0.28 10.35
N THR A 13 1.17 0.23 9.56
CA THR A 13 1.22 -0.11 8.14
C THR A 13 2.11 0.87 7.37
N ALA A 14 1.97 2.17 7.62
CA ALA A 14 2.82 3.20 7.03
C ALA A 14 4.30 3.00 7.39
N ALA A 15 4.61 2.69 8.65
CA ALA A 15 5.97 2.45 9.10
C ALA A 15 6.61 1.24 8.40
N GLN A 16 5.85 0.14 8.27
CA GLN A 16 6.30 -1.07 7.55
C GLN A 16 6.54 -0.78 6.05
N MET A 17 5.64 -0.02 5.42
CA MET A 17 5.77 0.39 4.02
C MET A 17 6.98 1.29 3.80
N ILE A 18 7.22 2.27 4.69
CA ILE A 18 8.41 3.15 4.64
C ILE A 18 9.69 2.31 4.73
N ALA A 19 9.76 1.37 5.69
CA ALA A 19 10.91 0.49 5.85
C ALA A 19 11.20 -0.37 4.60
N TRP A 20 10.16 -0.76 3.88
CA TRP A 20 10.27 -1.54 2.63
C TRP A 20 10.60 -0.67 1.40
N LEU A 21 10.08 0.55 1.31
CA LEU A 21 10.27 1.47 0.17
C LEU A 21 11.63 2.18 0.19
N ALA A 22 12.10 2.60 1.36
CA ALA A 22 13.37 3.33 1.50
C ALA A 22 14.56 2.66 0.78
N PRO A 23 14.85 1.36 0.99
CA PRO A 23 15.96 0.70 0.29
C PRO A 23 15.73 0.58 -1.23
N LYS A 24 14.48 0.50 -1.69
CA LYS A 24 14.16 0.41 -3.13
C LYS A 24 14.37 1.73 -3.86
N LEU A 25 14.07 2.83 -3.18
CA LEU A 25 14.29 4.18 -3.70
C LEU A 25 15.73 4.66 -3.50
N SER A 26 16.53 3.93 -2.72
CA SER A 26 17.89 4.30 -2.31
C SER A 26 17.92 5.60 -1.52
N VAL A 27 16.97 5.79 -0.59
CA VAL A 27 16.86 6.97 0.28
C VAL A 27 16.96 6.57 1.76
N PRO A 28 17.49 7.43 2.64
CA PRO A 28 17.48 7.21 4.09
C PRO A 28 16.05 7.16 4.65
N LEU A 29 15.84 6.42 5.74
CA LEU A 29 14.53 6.33 6.42
C LEU A 29 13.99 7.69 6.91
N GLY A 30 14.86 8.63 7.26
CA GLY A 30 14.46 9.97 7.69
C GLY A 30 14.04 10.90 6.55
N ASP A 31 14.32 10.50 5.31
CA ASP A 31 14.09 11.30 4.10
C ASP A 31 12.88 10.80 3.30
N ILE A 32 12.05 9.92 3.87
CA ILE A 32 10.88 9.33 3.25
C ILE A 32 9.71 9.34 4.24
N ARG A 33 8.52 9.63 3.75
CA ARG A 33 7.29 9.61 4.55
C ARG A 33 6.09 9.29 3.67
N ILE A 34 5.05 8.77 4.31
CA ILE A 34 3.74 8.53 3.70
C ILE A 34 2.80 9.60 4.24
N GLU A 35 2.08 10.28 3.35
CA GLU A 35 1.06 11.27 3.66
C GLU A 35 -0.30 10.80 3.12
N ASN A 36 -1.40 11.28 3.71
CA ASN A 36 -2.78 11.01 3.24
C ASN A 36 -3.09 9.52 3.02
N LEU A 37 -2.60 8.66 3.92
CA LEU A 37 -2.89 7.23 3.87
C LEU A 37 -4.37 6.98 4.23
N GLU A 38 -5.11 6.39 3.31
CA GLU A 38 -6.52 6.07 3.49
C GLU A 38 -6.84 4.65 3.00
N ALA A 39 -7.70 3.97 3.77
CA ALA A 39 -8.35 2.74 3.37
C ALA A 39 -9.80 3.07 2.96
N PRO A 40 -10.15 3.20 1.67
CA PRO A 40 -11.50 3.51 1.25
C PRO A 40 -12.50 2.43 1.71
N LEU A 41 -13.25 2.76 2.76
CA LEU A 41 -14.35 1.98 3.31
C LEU A 41 -15.51 1.97 2.30
N GLY A 42 -15.65 0.89 1.51
CA GLY A 42 -16.81 0.78 0.63
C GLY A 42 -16.91 -0.40 -0.33
N THR A 43 -15.85 -1.19 -0.55
CA THR A 43 -15.92 -2.31 -1.52
C THR A 43 -15.19 -3.59 -1.08
N GLY A 44 -14.75 -3.64 0.19
CA GLY A 44 -13.86 -4.64 0.79
C GLY A 44 -14.44 -6.04 1.00
N PHE A 45 -14.98 -6.64 -0.06
CA PHE A 45 -15.27 -8.07 -0.06
C PHE A 45 -14.13 -8.88 -0.70
N SER A 46 -13.25 -8.27 -1.48
CA SER A 46 -12.26 -9.05 -2.22
C SER A 46 -10.86 -8.48 -2.28
N SER A 47 -10.54 -7.32 -1.70
CA SER A 47 -9.17 -6.79 -1.65
C SER A 47 -9.04 -5.62 -0.68
N ASP A 48 -7.95 -5.60 0.09
CA ASP A 48 -7.53 -4.42 0.84
C ASP A 48 -6.75 -3.51 -0.10
N THR A 49 -7.19 -2.26 -0.24
CA THR A 49 -6.52 -1.26 -1.06
C THR A 49 -6.27 -0.03 -0.21
N LEU A 50 -5.04 0.47 -0.25
CA LEU A 50 -4.63 1.70 0.42
C LEU A 50 -4.22 2.72 -0.62
N LEU A 51 -4.73 3.94 -0.50
CA LEU A 51 -4.30 5.08 -1.30
C LEU A 51 -3.43 5.97 -0.42
N PHE A 52 -2.32 6.47 -0.97
CA PHE A 52 -1.41 7.32 -0.22
C PHE A 52 -0.53 8.17 -1.13
N GLU A 53 0.07 9.21 -0.55
CA GLU A 53 1.11 10.00 -1.18
C GLU A 53 2.46 9.65 -0.57
N LEU A 54 3.41 9.22 -1.41
CA LEU A 54 4.79 9.01 -1.01
C LEU A 54 5.58 10.29 -1.22
N VAL A 55 6.22 10.79 -0.16
CA VAL A 55 7.10 11.95 -0.25
C VAL A 55 8.51 11.55 0.17
N TYR A 56 9.50 11.86 -0.65
CA TYR A 56 10.89 11.53 -0.33
C TYR A 56 11.90 12.54 -0.89
N MET A 57 13.02 12.70 -0.20
CA MET A 57 14.16 13.50 -0.66
C MET A 57 15.15 12.60 -1.40
N LYS A 58 15.51 12.98 -2.62
CA LYS A 58 16.53 12.29 -3.42
C LYS A 58 17.34 13.30 -4.21
N ASP A 59 18.67 13.18 -4.13
CA ASP A 59 19.61 14.06 -4.85
C ASP A 59 19.34 15.57 -4.63
N GLY A 60 18.85 15.94 -3.44
CA GLY A 60 18.53 17.32 -3.07
C GLY A 60 17.18 17.86 -3.57
N ALA A 61 16.36 17.02 -4.20
CA ALA A 61 15.00 17.36 -4.62
C ALA A 61 13.95 16.59 -3.80
N GLU A 62 12.82 17.24 -3.51
CA GLU A 62 11.63 16.57 -2.97
C GLU A 62 10.83 15.95 -4.11
N HIS A 63 10.54 14.67 -3.99
CA HIS A 63 9.68 13.90 -4.89
C HIS A 63 8.36 13.59 -4.20
N ARG A 64 7.26 13.68 -4.95
CA ARG A 64 5.90 13.42 -4.45
C ARG A 64 5.13 12.60 -5.47
N GLU A 65 4.67 11.43 -5.05
CA GLU A 65 4.02 10.45 -5.93
C GLU A 65 2.75 9.89 -5.27
N GLY A 66 1.62 9.95 -5.98
CA GLY A 66 0.39 9.28 -5.56
C GLY A 66 0.46 7.79 -5.90
N LEU A 67 0.31 6.91 -4.92
CA LEU A 67 0.46 5.47 -5.06
C LEU A 67 -0.74 4.72 -4.47
N VAL A 68 -0.91 3.48 -4.92
CA VAL A 68 -1.92 2.55 -4.43
C VAL A 68 -1.22 1.26 -4.01
N ALA A 69 -1.43 0.84 -2.77
CA ALA A 69 -1.01 -0.47 -2.29
C ALA A 69 -2.20 -1.43 -2.28
N ARG A 70 -2.00 -2.62 -2.83
CA ARG A 70 -2.98 -3.71 -2.79
C ARG A 70 -2.46 -4.80 -1.87
N LEU A 71 -3.23 -5.11 -0.84
CA LEU A 71 -2.90 -6.08 0.20
C LEU A 71 -3.85 -7.28 0.11
N GLU A 72 -3.37 -8.42 0.62
CA GLU A 72 -4.21 -9.60 0.80
C GLU A 72 -5.23 -9.33 1.91
N PRO A 73 -6.53 -9.61 1.72
CA PRO A 73 -7.53 -9.40 2.75
C PRO A 73 -7.37 -10.41 3.89
N GLU A 74 -7.45 -9.94 5.14
CA GLU A 74 -7.24 -10.78 6.33
C GLU A 74 -8.57 -11.28 6.95
N GLU A 75 -9.68 -10.57 6.72
CA GLU A 75 -10.98 -10.87 7.36
C GLU A 75 -12.01 -11.46 6.40
N TYR A 76 -12.45 -10.67 5.40
CA TYR A 76 -13.51 -11.03 4.46
C TYR A 76 -12.95 -11.62 3.16
N ILE A 77 -12.48 -12.86 3.25
CA ILE A 77 -11.92 -13.58 2.11
C ILE A 77 -13.05 -14.15 1.24
N VAL A 78 -13.41 -13.45 0.14
CA VAL A 78 -14.40 -13.97 -0.84
C VAL A 78 -13.84 -15.03 -1.77
N PHE A 79 -12.52 -15.02 -2.03
CA PHE A 79 -11.88 -15.99 -2.91
C PHE A 79 -11.04 -16.99 -2.12
N PRO A 80 -11.10 -18.30 -2.43
CA PRO A 80 -10.43 -19.34 -1.64
C PRO A 80 -8.90 -19.25 -1.69
N THR A 81 -8.35 -18.53 -2.66
CA THR A 81 -6.92 -18.29 -2.82
C THR A 81 -6.69 -16.86 -3.28
N TYR A 82 -5.75 -16.17 -2.63
CA TYR A 82 -5.27 -14.86 -3.05
C TYR A 82 -3.81 -14.99 -3.50
N ASP A 83 -3.53 -14.65 -4.76
CA ASP A 83 -2.17 -14.61 -5.28
C ASP A 83 -1.88 -13.21 -5.84
N ILE A 84 -1.40 -12.33 -4.96
CA ILE A 84 -1.01 -10.96 -5.32
C ILE A 84 0.13 -10.97 -6.34
N ALA A 85 1.03 -11.94 -6.29
CA ALA A 85 2.15 -12.05 -7.22
C ALA A 85 1.66 -12.37 -8.63
N LEU A 86 0.69 -13.27 -8.77
CA LEU A 86 0.04 -13.56 -10.04
C LEU A 86 -0.69 -12.32 -10.59
N GLN A 87 -1.41 -11.59 -9.76
CA GLN A 87 -2.07 -10.33 -10.16
C GLN A 87 -1.04 -9.32 -10.68
N CYS A 88 0.07 -9.12 -9.97
CA CYS A 88 1.16 -8.25 -10.40
C CYS A 88 1.76 -8.70 -11.75
N ASN A 89 2.02 -10.00 -11.92
CA ASN A 89 2.57 -10.56 -13.16
C ASN A 89 1.64 -10.33 -14.37
N VAL A 90 0.33 -10.53 -14.19
CA VAL A 90 -0.66 -10.28 -15.24
C VAL A 90 -0.66 -8.80 -15.64
N LEU A 91 -0.65 -7.89 -14.67
CA LEU A 91 -0.61 -6.45 -14.95
C LEU A 91 0.67 -6.06 -15.71
N GLN A 92 1.84 -6.56 -15.29
CA GLN A 92 3.10 -6.33 -15.99
C GLN A 92 3.10 -6.82 -17.43
N LYS A 93 2.41 -7.95 -17.71
CA LYS A 93 2.28 -8.48 -19.07
C LYS A 93 1.33 -7.67 -19.96
N LEU A 94 0.43 -6.90 -19.37
CA LEU A 94 -0.48 -5.99 -20.07
C LEU A 94 0.12 -4.58 -20.24
N GLU A 95 1.26 -4.30 -19.62
CA GLU A 95 1.94 -3.02 -19.78
C GLU A 95 2.42 -2.86 -21.23
N GLY A 96 1.93 -1.81 -21.91
CA GLY A 96 2.35 -1.47 -23.27
C GLY A 96 1.56 -2.11 -24.41
N THR A 97 0.43 -2.80 -24.13
CA THR A 97 -0.59 -3.13 -25.13
C THR A 97 -1.53 -1.95 -25.38
#